data_AF-A0A8T4M537-F1
#
_entry.id   AF-A0A8T4M537-F1
#
_cell.length_a   1.000
_cell.length_b   1.000
_cell.length_c   1.000
_cell.angle_alpha   90.00
_cell.angle_beta   90.00
_cell.angle_gamma   90.00
#
_symmetry.space_group_name_H-M   'P 1'
#
loop_
_entity.id
_entity.type
_entity.pdbx_description
1 polymer ?
#
loop_
_entity_poly.entity_id
_entity_poly.type
_entity_poly.pdbx_seq_one_letter_code
_entity_poly.pdbx_strand_id
1 'polypeptide(L)'
;MLKDFLKEIVTLVAGKPAENIVDLLVGNKHVNEFLIAKKMNLTINQTRNILYKLSDEGIVSSMRKKDRRKGWYIYFWKIENLKSLELLRENYKNKISQISHQIENRENKIYYVCEKCGIEFNEENALLNNFTCPECGSVFVIKDNTKFIKELKKNFDRYKKKLSLIESEIEKEKQFSKKKIKLPIKAKPKKAKKVFKVKKAKRPKKKITKKKSPKKIKKKIKKKR
;
A
#
# COMPACT_ATOMS: atom_id res chain seq x y z
N MET A 1 -4.15 5.59 -18.19
CA MET A 1 -3.33 6.59 -17.46
C MET A 1 -3.42 6.37 -15.95
N LEU A 2 -4.45 6.88 -15.25
CA LEU A 2 -4.57 6.71 -13.79
C LEU A 2 -4.51 5.24 -13.34
N LYS A 3 -5.29 4.37 -14.00
CA LYS A 3 -5.29 2.93 -13.69
C LYS A 3 -3.92 2.28 -13.85
N ASP A 4 -3.14 2.72 -14.84
CA ASP A 4 -1.83 2.13 -15.13
C ASP A 4 -0.81 2.51 -14.05
N PHE A 5 -0.83 3.76 -13.58
CA PHE A 5 -0.01 4.18 -12.44
C PHE A 5 -0.41 3.48 -11.14
N LEU A 6 -1.71 3.27 -10.93
CA LEU A 6 -2.20 2.50 -9.77
C LEU A 6 -1.79 1.03 -9.83
N LYS A 7 -1.80 0.41 -11.02
CA LYS A 7 -1.28 -0.94 -11.24
C LYS A 7 0.23 -1.00 -10.98
N GLU A 8 0.98 -0.01 -11.47
CA GLU A 8 2.42 0.09 -11.27
C GLU A 8 2.78 0.16 -9.77
N ILE A 9 2.14 1.02 -8.98
CA ILE A 9 2.45 1.10 -7.54
C ILE A 9 2.02 -0.17 -6.78
N VAL A 10 0.87 -0.75 -7.13
CA VAL A 10 0.37 -1.97 -6.47
C VAL A 10 1.26 -3.17 -6.79
N THR A 11 1.76 -3.28 -8.02
CA THR A 11 2.72 -4.33 -8.40
C THR A 11 4.08 -4.13 -7.73
N LEU A 12 4.51 -2.89 -7.52
CA LEU A 12 5.75 -2.58 -6.80
C LEU A 12 5.68 -3.01 -5.33
N VAL A 13 4.54 -2.80 -4.66
CA VAL A 13 4.37 -3.09 -3.23
C VAL A 13 3.97 -4.55 -2.95
N ALA A 14 2.98 -5.08 -3.68
CA ALA A 14 2.38 -6.38 -3.39
C ALA A 14 2.67 -7.45 -4.45
N GLY A 15 3.42 -7.10 -5.50
CA GLY A 15 3.81 -8.01 -6.58
C GLY A 15 2.76 -8.16 -7.68
N LYS A 16 3.11 -8.95 -8.71
CA LYS A 16 2.25 -9.27 -9.88
C LYS A 16 0.83 -9.72 -9.54
N PRO A 17 0.56 -10.60 -8.54
CA PRO A 17 -0.81 -11.05 -8.29
C PRO A 17 -1.75 -9.94 -7.82
N ALA A 18 -1.21 -8.80 -7.35
CA ALA A 18 -2.02 -7.70 -6.85
C ALA A 18 -2.51 -6.75 -7.95
N GLU A 19 -2.01 -6.85 -9.18
CA GLU A 19 -2.35 -5.94 -10.29
C GLU A 19 -3.87 -5.86 -10.54
N ASN A 20 -4.52 -7.03 -10.57
CA ASN A 20 -5.95 -7.14 -10.86
C ASN A 20 -6.83 -6.57 -9.73
N ILE A 21 -6.29 -6.34 -8.52
CA ILE A 21 -7.03 -5.73 -7.41
C ILE A 21 -7.40 -4.28 -7.74
N VAL A 22 -6.56 -3.58 -8.50
CA VAL A 22 -6.82 -2.20 -8.92
C VAL A 22 -8.09 -2.13 -9.77
N ASP A 23 -8.28 -3.06 -10.69
CA ASP A 23 -9.48 -3.09 -11.55
C ASP A 23 -10.78 -3.32 -10.75
N LEU A 24 -10.68 -3.98 -9.59
CA LEU A 24 -11.82 -4.22 -8.71
C LEU A 24 -12.14 -3.04 -7.78
N LEU A 25 -11.10 -2.33 -7.34
CA LEU A 25 -11.21 -1.20 -6.42
C LEU A 25 -11.48 0.13 -7.15
N VAL A 26 -11.04 0.27 -8.40
CA VAL A 26 -11.25 1.48 -9.21
C VAL A 26 -12.70 1.51 -9.72
N GLY A 27 -13.57 2.20 -8.98
CA GLY A 27 -14.97 2.46 -9.36
C GLY A 27 -15.97 2.18 -8.24
N ASN A 28 -15.65 1.27 -7.33
CA ASN A 28 -16.49 0.95 -6.18
C ASN A 28 -15.98 1.67 -4.93
N LYS A 29 -16.86 2.39 -4.22
CA LYS A 29 -16.45 3.14 -3.03
C LYS A 29 -15.89 2.23 -1.93
N HIS A 30 -16.41 1.02 -1.80
CA HIS A 30 -16.05 0.08 -0.72
C HIS A 30 -16.33 -1.36 -1.19
N VAL A 31 -15.29 -2.18 -1.30
CA VAL A 31 -15.39 -3.59 -1.74
C VAL A 31 -15.11 -4.53 -0.58
N ASN A 32 -15.89 -5.59 -0.44
CA ASN A 32 -15.70 -6.60 0.59
C ASN A 32 -14.50 -7.51 0.27
N GLU A 33 -13.68 -7.85 1.28
CA GLU A 33 -12.54 -8.76 1.15
C GLU A 33 -12.90 -10.12 0.51
N PHE A 34 -14.10 -10.66 0.79
CA PHE A 34 -14.54 -11.93 0.21
C PHE A 34 -14.83 -11.83 -1.29
N LEU A 35 -15.33 -10.67 -1.75
CA LEU A 35 -15.57 -10.44 -3.18
C LEU A 35 -14.25 -10.27 -3.93
N ILE A 36 -13.26 -9.66 -3.30
CA ILE A 36 -11.91 -9.52 -3.86
C ILE A 36 -11.30 -10.91 -4.02
N ALA A 37 -11.30 -11.71 -2.96
CA ALA A 37 -10.75 -13.08 -2.99
C ALA A 37 -11.40 -13.94 -4.09
N LYS A 38 -12.74 -13.90 -4.20
CA LYS A 38 -13.49 -14.66 -5.20
C LYS A 38 -13.17 -14.23 -6.63
N LYS A 39 -13.05 -12.93 -6.90
CA LYS A 39 -12.74 -12.43 -8.26
C LYS A 39 -11.28 -12.65 -8.65
N MET A 40 -10.38 -12.68 -7.68
CA MET A 40 -8.95 -12.88 -7.90
C MET A 40 -8.56 -14.36 -7.96
N ASN A 41 -9.49 -15.28 -7.70
CA ASN A 41 -9.21 -16.70 -7.50
C ASN A 41 -8.09 -16.96 -6.47
N LEU A 42 -8.05 -16.14 -5.41
CA LEU A 42 -7.07 -16.25 -4.32
C LEU A 42 -7.74 -16.73 -3.03
N THR A 43 -6.94 -17.34 -2.16
CA THR A 43 -7.42 -17.63 -0.81
C THR A 43 -7.65 -16.32 -0.04
N ILE A 44 -8.56 -16.37 0.93
CA ILE A 44 -8.86 -15.21 1.79
C ILE A 44 -7.60 -14.73 2.51
N ASN A 45 -6.74 -15.65 2.96
CA ASN A 45 -5.50 -15.32 3.67
C ASN A 45 -4.50 -14.60 2.76
N GLN A 46 -4.30 -15.07 1.52
CA GLN A 46 -3.46 -14.38 0.54
C GLN A 46 -3.99 -12.99 0.22
N THR A 47 -5.30 -12.88 0.03
CA THR A 47 -5.97 -11.61 -0.24
C THR A 47 -5.76 -10.62 0.92
N ARG A 48 -5.91 -11.07 2.17
CA ARG A 48 -5.67 -10.24 3.34
C ARG A 48 -4.21 -9.79 3.45
N ASN A 49 -3.25 -10.69 3.23
CA ASN A 49 -1.83 -10.33 3.25
C ASN A 49 -1.52 -9.22 2.24
N ILE A 50 -2.04 -9.35 1.01
CA ILE A 50 -1.89 -8.31 -0.02
C ILE A 50 -2.56 -6.99 0.44
N LEU A 51 -3.79 -7.04 0.95
CA LEU A 51 -4.50 -5.85 1.39
C LEU A 51 -3.84 -5.16 2.59
N TYR A 52 -3.23 -5.92 3.50
CA TYR A 52 -2.47 -5.35 4.62
C TYR A 52 -1.21 -4.65 4.13
N LYS A 53 -0.41 -5.27 3.25
CA LYS A 53 0.75 -4.60 2.64
C LYS A 53 0.39 -3.29 1.94
N LEU A 54 -0.73 -3.29 1.20
CA LEU A 54 -1.23 -2.07 0.54
C LEU A 54 -1.79 -1.04 1.54
N SER A 55 -2.29 -1.49 2.69
CA SER A 55 -2.78 -0.61 3.75
C SER A 55 -1.63 0.06 4.50
N ASP A 56 -0.54 -0.65 4.73
CA ASP A 56 0.64 -0.16 5.45
C ASP A 56 1.28 1.02 4.70
N GLU A 57 1.33 0.91 3.36
CA GLU A 57 1.78 1.97 2.45
C GLU A 57 0.71 3.05 2.18
N GLY A 58 -0.47 2.96 2.81
CA GLY A 58 -1.54 3.94 2.68
C GLY A 58 -2.25 3.97 1.31
N ILE A 59 -2.01 2.96 0.46
CA ILE A 59 -2.64 2.82 -0.88
C ILE A 59 -4.12 2.49 -0.73
N VAL A 60 -4.48 1.67 0.27
CA VAL A 60 -5.86 1.24 0.51
C VAL A 60 -6.28 1.55 1.94
N SER A 61 -7.50 2.06 2.10
CA SER A 61 -8.13 2.29 3.40
C SER A 61 -9.18 1.22 3.69
N SER A 62 -9.28 0.80 4.95
CA SER A 62 -10.28 -0.16 5.40
C SER A 62 -11.36 0.51 6.27
N MET A 63 -12.59 0.06 6.10
CA MET A 63 -13.74 0.42 6.93
C MET A 63 -14.39 -0.86 7.46
N ARG A 64 -14.49 -0.98 8.79
CA ARG A 64 -15.19 -2.11 9.41
C ARG A 64 -16.66 -1.80 9.61
N LYS A 65 -17.53 -2.77 9.29
CA LYS A 65 -18.96 -2.69 9.57
C LYS A 65 -19.41 -3.92 10.35
N LYS A 66 -20.15 -3.72 11.44
CA LYS A 66 -20.73 -4.82 12.22
C LYS A 66 -21.95 -5.38 11.48
N ASP A 67 -21.96 -6.68 11.26
CA ASP A 67 -23.11 -7.38 10.71
C ASP A 67 -24.20 -7.49 11.79
N ARG A 68 -25.40 -6.98 11.49
CA ARG A 68 -26.55 -7.01 12.41
C ARG A 68 -27.11 -8.41 12.63
N ARG A 69 -26.88 -9.35 11.70
CA ARG A 69 -27.43 -10.71 11.80
C ARG A 69 -26.51 -11.66 12.55
N LYS A 70 -25.23 -11.69 12.18
CA LYS A 70 -24.25 -12.67 12.67
C LYS A 70 -23.29 -12.11 13.73
N GLY A 71 -23.26 -10.80 13.96
CA GLY A 71 -22.48 -10.16 15.04
C GLY A 71 -20.98 -9.95 14.77
N TRP A 72 -20.40 -10.65 13.80
CA TRP A 72 -19.03 -10.46 13.29
C TRP A 72 -18.82 -9.14 12.51
N TYR A 73 -17.56 -8.71 12.38
CA TYR A 73 -17.14 -7.54 11.62
C TYR A 73 -16.72 -7.92 10.20
N ILE A 74 -17.16 -7.14 9.22
CA ILE A 74 -16.76 -7.27 7.82
C ILE A 74 -15.92 -6.06 7.42
N TYR A 75 -14.78 -6.30 6.80
CA TYR A 75 -13.88 -5.28 6.29
C TYR A 75 -14.24 -4.91 4.85
N PHE A 76 -14.35 -3.62 4.63
CA PHE A 76 -14.52 -3.03 3.32
C PHE A 76 -13.30 -2.22 2.96
N TRP A 77 -12.81 -2.38 1.74
CA TRP A 77 -11.58 -1.79 1.26
C TRP A 77 -11.87 -0.77 0.16
N LYS A 78 -11.10 0.31 0.16
CA LYS A 78 -11.18 1.41 -0.81
C LYS A 78 -9.76 1.85 -1.17
N ILE A 79 -9.49 2.03 -2.47
CA ILE A 79 -8.23 2.61 -2.92
C ILE A 79 -8.22 4.14 -2.72
N GLU A 80 -7.12 4.66 -2.20
CA GLU A 80 -6.88 6.10 -2.04
C GLU A 80 -5.97 6.58 -3.16
N ASN A 81 -6.58 7.04 -4.27
CA ASN A 81 -5.87 7.43 -5.48
C ASN A 81 -4.77 8.48 -5.22
N LEU A 82 -5.08 9.51 -4.43
CA LEU A 82 -4.14 10.60 -4.14
C LEU A 82 -2.89 10.10 -3.41
N LYS A 83 -3.08 9.36 -2.31
CA LYS A 83 -1.97 8.79 -1.55
C LYS A 83 -1.13 7.83 -2.38
N SER A 84 -1.80 7.00 -3.20
CA SER A 84 -1.14 6.06 -4.10
C SER A 84 -0.23 6.76 -5.11
N LEU A 85 -0.68 7.88 -5.68
CA LEU A 85 0.12 8.68 -6.61
C LEU A 85 1.26 9.44 -5.91
N GLU A 86 1.03 9.94 -4.69
CA GLU A 86 2.06 10.60 -3.88
C GLU A 86 3.19 9.63 -3.53
N LEU A 87 2.86 8.41 -3.10
CA LEU A 87 3.84 7.36 -2.86
C LEU A 87 4.62 6.99 -4.13
N LEU A 88 3.93 6.89 -5.27
CA LEU A 88 4.59 6.63 -6.56
C LEU A 88 5.57 7.74 -6.92
N ARG A 89 5.21 9.01 -6.68
CA ARG A 89 6.09 10.17 -6.89
C ARG A 89 7.33 10.09 -6.01
N GLU A 90 7.18 9.78 -4.72
CA GLU A 90 8.30 9.65 -3.78
C GLU A 90 9.25 8.53 -4.20
N ASN A 91 8.71 7.36 -4.56
CA ASN A 91 9.50 6.25 -5.08
C ASN A 91 10.32 6.64 -6.32
N TYR A 92 9.72 7.37 -7.27
CA TYR A 92 10.44 7.83 -8.45
C TYR A 92 11.49 8.89 -8.12
N LYS A 93 11.20 9.81 -7.19
CA LYS A 93 12.21 10.78 -6.70
C LYS A 93 13.40 10.09 -6.05
N ASN A 94 13.15 9.07 -5.22
CA ASN A 94 14.20 8.30 -4.57
C ASN A 94 15.07 7.56 -5.60
N LYS A 95 14.45 6.92 -6.61
CA LYS A 95 15.17 6.27 -7.71
C LYS A 95 16.01 7.26 -8.51
N ILE A 96 15.47 8.44 -8.81
CA ILE A 96 16.19 9.51 -9.52
C ILE A 96 17.41 9.96 -8.70
N SER A 97 17.24 10.17 -7.39
CA SER A 97 18.32 10.54 -6.47
C SER A 97 19.41 9.47 -6.39
N GLN A 98 19.03 8.19 -6.34
CA GLN A 98 19.99 7.08 -6.37
C GLN A 98 20.78 7.05 -7.67
N ILE A 99 20.13 7.26 -8.81
CA ILE A 99 20.79 7.27 -10.12
C ILE A 99 21.69 8.50 -10.27
N SER A 100 21.28 9.68 -9.81
CA SER A 100 22.15 10.86 -9.85
C SER A 100 23.39 10.66 -9.00
N HIS A 101 23.24 10.10 -7.79
CA HIS A 101 24.38 9.79 -6.94
C HIS A 101 25.31 8.74 -7.57
N GLN A 102 24.76 7.74 -8.26
CA GLN A 102 25.57 6.77 -9.02
C GLN A 102 26.34 7.43 -10.17
N ILE A 103 25.73 8.39 -10.88
CA ILE A 103 26.40 9.14 -11.95
C ILE A 103 27.53 9.99 -11.37
N GLU A 104 27.27 10.77 -10.32
CA GLU A 104 28.27 11.61 -9.65
C GLU A 104 29.45 10.79 -9.15
N ASN A 105 29.19 9.64 -8.50
CA ASN A 105 30.25 8.75 -8.02
C ASN A 105 31.08 8.19 -9.17
N ARG A 106 30.47 7.87 -10.32
CA ARG A 106 31.16 7.32 -11.49
C ARG A 106 31.88 8.39 -12.32
N GLU A 107 31.46 9.65 -12.23
CA GLU A 107 32.13 10.79 -12.87
C GLU A 107 33.34 11.27 -12.05
N ASN A 108 33.22 11.27 -10.72
CA ASN A 108 34.28 11.75 -9.84
C ASN A 108 35.35 10.70 -9.52
N LYS A 109 35.00 9.40 -9.53
CA LYS A 109 35.91 8.32 -9.16
C LYS A 109 36.36 7.52 -10.36
N ILE A 110 37.65 7.19 -10.37
CA ILE A 110 38.24 6.27 -11.34
C ILE A 110 38.07 4.84 -10.83
N TYR A 111 37.67 3.95 -11.73
CA TYR A 111 37.48 2.54 -11.45
C TYR A 111 38.50 1.72 -12.22
N TYR A 112 39.03 0.72 -11.53
CA TYR A 112 40.03 -0.21 -12.03
C TYR A 112 39.40 -1.59 -12.15
N VAL A 113 39.67 -2.31 -13.23
CA VAL A 113 39.12 -3.65 -13.52
C VAL A 113 40.23 -4.62 -13.83
N CYS A 114 40.11 -5.83 -13.28
CA CYS A 114 40.96 -6.95 -13.64
C CYS A 114 40.37 -7.67 -14.86
N GLU A 115 41.12 -7.78 -15.96
CA GLU A 115 40.64 -8.43 -17.19
C GLU A 115 40.35 -9.93 -17.00
N LYS A 116 41.12 -10.62 -16.14
CA LYS A 116 40.97 -12.06 -15.89
C LYS A 116 39.79 -12.40 -14.98
N CYS A 117 39.63 -11.67 -13.87
CA CYS A 117 38.61 -11.98 -12.85
C CYS A 117 37.33 -11.13 -12.98
N GLY A 118 37.34 -10.04 -13.74
CA GLY A 118 36.19 -9.14 -13.88
C GLY A 118 35.84 -8.34 -12.62
N ILE A 119 36.73 -8.30 -11.63
CA ILE A 119 36.51 -7.58 -10.36
C ILE A 119 36.81 -6.10 -10.57
N GLU A 120 35.92 -5.22 -10.06
CA GLU A 120 36.11 -3.77 -10.09
C GLU A 120 36.53 -3.24 -8.72
N PHE A 121 37.52 -2.36 -8.69
CA PHE A 121 37.97 -1.64 -7.51
C PHE A 121 37.96 -0.12 -7.73
N ASN A 122 37.72 0.62 -6.66
CA ASN A 122 37.98 2.06 -6.61
C ASN A 122 39.49 2.30 -6.51
N GLU A 123 39.93 3.52 -6.83
CA GLU A 123 41.33 3.94 -6.70
C GLU A 123 41.93 3.68 -5.31
N GLU A 124 41.24 4.03 -4.23
CA GLU A 124 41.69 3.79 -2.85
C GLU A 124 41.97 2.31 -2.58
N ASN A 125 41.06 1.44 -3.03
CA ASN A 125 41.20 -0.01 -2.85
C ASN A 125 42.26 -0.60 -3.79
N ALA A 126 42.43 -0.04 -4.98
CA ALA A 126 43.50 -0.43 -5.89
C ALA A 126 44.86 -0.06 -5.29
N LEU A 127 45.00 1.13 -4.70
CA LEU A 127 46.22 1.57 -4.02
C LEU A 127 46.59 0.66 -2.85
N LEU A 128 45.61 0.27 -2.02
CA LEU A 128 45.82 -0.68 -0.91
C LEU A 128 46.33 -2.05 -1.39
N ASN A 129 46.00 -2.45 -2.61
CA ASN A 129 46.45 -3.70 -3.22
C ASN A 129 47.58 -3.50 -4.25
N ASN A 130 48.29 -2.37 -4.21
CA ASN A 130 49.37 -2.02 -5.15
C ASN A 130 48.98 -2.22 -6.63
N PHE A 131 47.75 -1.83 -6.98
CA PHE A 131 47.14 -2.00 -8.31
C PHE A 131 47.17 -3.43 -8.86
N THR A 132 47.23 -4.43 -7.97
CA THR A 132 47.32 -5.84 -8.32
C THR A 132 46.10 -6.60 -7.79
N CYS A 133 45.57 -7.52 -8.59
CA CYS A 133 44.42 -8.32 -8.20
C CYS A 133 44.81 -9.34 -7.11
N PRO A 134 44.09 -9.38 -5.97
CA PRO A 134 44.39 -10.32 -4.89
C PRO A 134 44.12 -11.79 -5.27
N GLU A 135 43.28 -12.04 -6.26
CA GLU A 135 42.90 -13.40 -6.69
C GLU A 135 43.87 -14.00 -7.72
N CYS A 136 44.34 -13.20 -8.67
CA CYS A 136 45.10 -13.71 -9.82
C CYS A 136 46.46 -13.05 -10.04
N GLY A 137 46.81 -12.05 -9.23
CA GLY A 137 48.10 -11.35 -9.34
C GLY A 137 48.27 -10.48 -10.59
N SER A 138 47.25 -10.31 -11.44
CA SER A 138 47.35 -9.42 -12.60
C SER A 138 47.16 -7.96 -12.22
N VAL A 139 47.80 -7.06 -12.97
CA VAL A 139 47.65 -5.61 -12.81
C VAL A 139 46.25 -5.17 -13.25
N PHE A 140 45.66 -4.22 -12.52
CA PHE A 140 44.38 -3.65 -12.91
C PHE A 140 44.50 -2.66 -14.07
N VAL A 141 43.45 -2.56 -14.89
CA VAL A 141 43.32 -1.63 -16.01
C VAL A 141 42.22 -0.62 -15.71
N ILE A 142 42.38 0.63 -16.16
CA ILE A 142 41.35 1.67 -15.99
C ILE A 142 40.11 1.30 -16.82
N LYS A 143 38.93 1.37 -16.20
CA LYS A 143 37.67 1.11 -16.87
C LYS A 143 37.09 2.37 -17.52
N ASP A 144 36.74 2.25 -18.80
CA ASP A 144 35.94 3.27 -19.50
C ASP A 144 34.48 3.28 -19.00
N ASN A 145 34.18 4.21 -18.09
CA ASN A 145 32.83 4.41 -17.55
C ASN A 145 31.89 5.17 -18.50
N THR A 146 32.38 5.68 -19.62
CA THR A 146 31.62 6.58 -20.52
C THR A 146 30.35 5.94 -21.06
N LYS A 147 30.39 4.65 -21.44
CA LYS A 147 29.22 3.91 -21.93
C LYS A 147 28.18 3.71 -20.82
N PHE A 148 28.63 3.35 -19.63
CA PHE A 148 27.78 3.13 -18.47
C PHE A 148 27.08 4.41 -18.01
N ILE A 149 27.81 5.53 -17.95
CA ILE A 149 27.26 6.85 -17.61
C ILE A 149 26.19 7.27 -18.64
N LYS A 150 26.42 7.05 -19.94
CA LYS A 150 25.42 7.33 -20.98
C LYS A 150 24.13 6.54 -20.77
N GLU A 151 24.22 5.27 -20.38
CA GLU A 151 23.05 4.44 -20.10
C GLU A 151 22.30 4.91 -18.84
N LEU A 152 23.03 5.24 -17.77
CA LEU A 152 22.44 5.82 -16.56
C LEU A 152 21.74 7.16 -16.86
N LYS A 153 22.33 8.04 -17.66
CA LYS A 153 21.72 9.32 -18.09
C LYS A 153 20.44 9.09 -18.89
N LYS A 154 20.43 8.13 -19.83
CA LYS A 154 19.20 7.75 -20.56
C LYS A 154 18.09 7.26 -19.61
N ASN A 155 18.45 6.44 -18.62
CA ASN A 155 17.49 5.95 -17.63
C ASN A 155 16.98 7.09 -16.73
N PHE A 156 17.86 7.99 -16.31
CA PHE A 156 17.51 9.20 -15.56
C PHE A 156 16.48 10.04 -16.30
N ASP A 157 16.71 10.32 -17.58
CA ASP A 157 15.78 11.10 -18.42
C ASP A 157 14.42 10.39 -18.58
N ARG A 158 14.43 9.06 -18.74
CA ARG A 158 13.20 8.26 -18.80
C ARG A 158 12.39 8.37 -17.51
N TYR A 159 13.06 8.29 -16.35
CA TYR A 159 12.39 8.43 -15.06
C TYR A 159 11.91 9.85 -14.79
N LYS A 160 12.66 10.86 -15.20
CA LYS A 160 12.24 12.28 -15.11
C LYS A 160 10.99 12.55 -15.95
N LYS A 161 10.90 12.01 -17.17
CA LYS A 161 9.69 12.09 -18.01
C LYS A 161 8.49 11.38 -17.38
N LYS A 162 8.69 10.22 -16.74
CA LYS A 162 7.62 9.55 -16.01
C LYS A 162 7.16 10.35 -14.79
N LEU A 163 8.09 10.94 -14.04
CA LEU A 163 7.78 11.76 -12.87
C LEU A 163 6.91 12.96 -13.25
N SER A 164 7.22 13.66 -14.35
CA SER A 164 6.40 14.78 -14.81
C SER A 164 4.97 14.38 -15.19
N LEU A 165 4.79 13.20 -15.80
CA LEU A 165 3.47 12.63 -16.08
C LEU A 165 2.69 12.35 -14.79
N ILE A 166 3.34 11.76 -13.78
CA ILE A 166 2.73 11.48 -12.47
C ILE A 166 2.31 12.78 -11.78
N GLU A 167 3.17 13.80 -11.78
CA GLU A 167 2.85 15.10 -11.19
C GLU A 167 1.65 15.77 -11.86
N SER A 168 1.55 15.67 -13.20
CA SER A 168 0.38 16.16 -13.93
C SER A 168 -0.92 15.44 -13.54
N GLU A 169 -0.84 14.14 -13.23
CA GLU A 169 -2.00 13.34 -12.85
C GLU A 169 -2.44 13.61 -11.40
N ILE A 170 -1.47 13.85 -10.50
CA ILE A 170 -1.72 14.29 -9.13
C ILE A 170 -2.51 15.60 -9.13
N GLU A 171 -2.10 16.56 -9.97
CA GLU A 171 -2.77 17.86 -10.04
C GLU A 171 -4.22 17.72 -10.53
N LYS A 172 -4.46 16.88 -11.55
CA LYS A 172 -5.83 16.56 -12.00
C LYS A 172 -6.67 15.96 -10.88
N GLU A 173 -6.15 14.97 -10.15
CA GLU A 173 -6.90 14.29 -9.09
C GLU A 173 -7.17 15.21 -7.88
N LYS A 174 -6.25 16.13 -7.57
CA LYS A 174 -6.47 17.20 -6.59
C LYS A 174 -7.59 18.13 -7.02
N GLN A 175 -7.65 18.50 -8.31
CA GLN A 175 -8.72 19.33 -8.85
C GLN A 175 -10.07 18.61 -8.86
N PHE A 176 -10.12 17.31 -9.19
CA PHE A 176 -11.34 16.51 -9.09
C PHE A 176 -11.85 16.39 -7.65
N SER A 177 -10.94 16.22 -6.69
CA SER A 177 -11.27 16.17 -5.27
C SER A 177 -11.84 17.52 -4.79
N LYS A 178 -11.22 18.65 -5.18
CA LYS A 178 -11.74 20.00 -4.91
C LYS A 178 -13.12 20.24 -5.56
N LYS A 179 -13.35 19.77 -6.79
CA LYS A 179 -14.67 19.87 -7.47
C LYS A 179 -15.75 19.02 -6.79
N LYS A 180 -15.43 17.83 -6.29
CA LYS A 180 -16.36 17.00 -5.49
C LYS A 180 -16.77 17.65 -4.16
N ILE A 181 -15.86 18.41 -3.54
CA ILE A 181 -16.14 19.16 -2.31
C ILE A 181 -17.01 20.40 -2.61
N LYS A 182 -16.87 21.01 -3.80
CA LYS A 182 -17.64 22.20 -4.23
C LYS A 182 -19.05 21.92 -4.75
N LEU A 183 -19.42 20.67 -5.06
CA LEU A 183 -20.82 20.32 -5.37
C LEU A 183 -21.67 20.49 -4.10
N PRO A 184 -22.65 21.40 -4.08
CA PRO A 184 -23.40 21.71 -2.87
C PRO A 184 -24.20 20.49 -2.46
N ILE A 185 -24.26 20.26 -1.14
CA ILE A 185 -25.24 19.41 -0.48
C ILE A 185 -26.63 19.96 -0.85
N LYS A 186 -27.19 19.53 -1.99
CA LYS A 186 -28.61 19.76 -2.28
C LYS A 186 -29.40 18.98 -1.23
N ALA A 187 -30.10 19.76 -0.42
CA ALA A 187 -30.88 19.38 0.74
C ALA A 187 -31.63 18.05 0.56
N LYS A 188 -31.45 17.11 1.50
CA LYS A 188 -32.56 16.21 1.84
C LYS A 188 -33.58 17.07 2.61
N PRO A 189 -34.83 17.23 2.14
CA PRO A 189 -35.84 17.87 2.95
C PRO A 189 -36.02 17.07 4.23
N LYS A 190 -36.01 17.77 5.37
CA LYS A 190 -36.42 17.25 6.68
C LYS A 190 -37.83 16.67 6.51
N LYS A 191 -37.97 15.35 6.35
CA LYS A 191 -39.28 14.71 6.51
C LYS A 191 -39.72 14.95 7.94
N ALA A 192 -40.79 15.73 8.07
CA ALA A 192 -41.41 16.14 9.30
C ALA A 192 -41.51 14.97 10.29
N LYS A 193 -41.06 15.21 11.53
CA LYS A 193 -41.48 14.43 12.69
C LYS A 193 -42.99 14.60 12.83
N LYS A 194 -43.79 13.74 12.20
CA LYS A 194 -45.16 13.49 12.67
C LYS A 194 -45.01 12.82 14.02
N VAL A 195 -45.28 13.60 15.07
CA VAL A 195 -45.43 13.15 16.44
C VAL A 195 -46.58 12.14 16.47
N PHE A 196 -46.26 10.85 16.40
CA PHE A 196 -47.19 9.83 16.87
C PHE A 196 -47.20 9.91 18.41
N LYS A 197 -48.19 10.63 18.95
CA LYS A 197 -48.63 10.47 20.35
C LYS A 197 -49.03 9.01 20.55
N VAL A 198 -48.11 8.17 21.01
CA VAL A 198 -48.47 6.89 21.61
C VAL A 198 -49.14 7.21 22.94
N LYS A 199 -50.47 7.08 22.97
CA LYS A 199 -51.28 7.13 24.18
C LYS A 199 -50.69 6.14 25.20
N LYS A 200 -50.36 6.62 26.40
CA LYS A 200 -50.06 5.79 27.57
C LYS A 200 -51.29 4.93 27.87
N ALA A 201 -51.31 3.68 27.42
CA ALA A 201 -52.22 2.66 27.94
C ALA A 201 -51.63 2.12 29.25
N LYS A 202 -52.35 2.33 30.35
CA LYS A 202 -52.07 1.78 31.69
C LYS A 202 -51.98 0.25 31.60
N ARG A 203 -50.85 -0.36 31.95
CA ARG A 203 -50.77 -1.80 32.24
C ARG A 203 -51.34 -2.05 33.64
N PRO A 204 -52.32 -2.95 33.84
CA PRO A 204 -52.77 -3.33 35.16
C PRO A 204 -51.71 -4.19 35.87
N LYS A 205 -51.49 -3.92 37.17
CA LYS A 205 -50.65 -4.72 38.06
C LYS A 205 -51.28 -6.11 38.22
N LYS A 206 -50.60 -7.17 37.75
CA LYS A 206 -50.88 -8.54 38.20
C LYS A 206 -49.87 -8.91 39.29
N LYS A 207 -50.41 -9.11 40.51
CA LYS A 207 -49.75 -9.75 41.66
C LYS A 207 -49.30 -11.15 41.26
N ILE A 208 -48.04 -11.51 41.51
CA ILE A 208 -47.62 -12.90 41.65
C ILE A 208 -46.89 -13.04 42.97
N THR A 209 -47.40 -13.97 43.76
CA THR A 209 -47.13 -14.30 45.15
C THR A 209 -45.83 -15.08 45.32
N LYS A 210 -45.23 -14.95 46.51
CA LYS A 210 -44.07 -15.69 47.03
C LYS A 210 -44.27 -17.22 46.92
N LYS A 211 -43.23 -17.96 46.50
CA LYS A 211 -42.70 -19.15 47.25
C LYS A 211 -41.41 -19.75 46.65
N LYS A 212 -40.41 -19.80 47.53
CA LYS A 212 -39.36 -20.82 47.80
C LYS A 212 -38.41 -21.32 46.70
N SER A 213 -37.13 -21.24 47.02
CA SER A 213 -35.92 -21.77 46.37
C SER A 213 -35.81 -23.30 46.46
N PRO A 214 -34.95 -23.91 45.60
CA PRO A 214 -33.89 -24.74 46.17
C PRO A 214 -32.51 -24.69 45.47
N LYS A 215 -31.50 -24.73 46.35
CA LYS A 215 -30.18 -25.41 46.38
C LYS A 215 -29.14 -25.30 45.24
N LYS A 216 -27.98 -24.78 45.67
CA LYS A 216 -26.62 -24.83 45.06
C LYS A 216 -26.15 -26.27 44.83
N ILE A 217 -25.54 -26.54 43.66
CA ILE A 217 -24.65 -27.69 43.44
C ILE A 217 -23.24 -27.16 43.18
N LYS A 218 -22.31 -27.51 44.09
CA LYS A 218 -20.87 -27.22 44.02
C LYS A 218 -20.20 -28.13 42.97
N LYS A 219 -19.43 -27.59 42.02
CA LYS A 219 -18.44 -28.36 41.23
C LYS A 219 -17.04 -28.16 41.82
N LYS A 220 -16.44 -29.27 42.25
CA LYS A 220 -15.06 -29.40 42.76
C LYS A 220 -14.04 -29.10 41.66
N ILE A 221 -13.05 -28.27 41.97
CA ILE A 221 -11.81 -28.10 41.20
C ILE A 221 -10.88 -29.27 41.57
N LYS A 222 -10.48 -30.10 40.60
CA LYS A 222 -9.41 -31.10 40.77
C LYS A 222 -8.07 -30.45 40.34
N LYS A 223 -7.17 -30.24 41.30
CA LYS A 223 -5.72 -30.06 41.05
C LYS A 223 -5.16 -31.37 40.48
N LYS A 224 -4.38 -31.29 39.40
CA LYS A 224 -3.41 -32.34 39.04
C LYS A 224 -2.02 -31.86 39.45
N ARG A 225 -1.24 -32.85 39.89
CA ARG A 225 0.08 -32.80 40.53
C ARG A 225 1.11 -32.04 39.72
#